data_AF-A0AA40KZI2-F1
#
_entry.id   AF-A0AA40KZI2-F1
#
_cell.length_a   1.000
_cell.length_b   1.000
_cell.length_c   1.000
_cell.angle_alpha   90.00
_cell.angle_beta   90.00
_cell.angle_gamma   90.00
#
_symmetry.space_group_name_H-M   'P 1'
#
loop_
_entity.id
_entity.type
_entity.pdbx_description
1 polymer ?
#
loop_
_entity_poly.entity_id
_entity_poly.type
_entity_poly.pdbx_seq_one_letter_code
_entity_poly.pdbx_strand_id
1 'polypeptide(L)'
;SAINFLERLCLTWMFFFMMCVAERTYKQRFLFAKLFSHITSARKARKYEIPHFRLKKVENIKIWLSLRSYLKRRGPQRSVDVVVSSVFLLALSIAFICCAQVLKGHKTFLNAAYNWEFLIWEAALLLFLLRLASLGSETNKKYSNISILLTEQINLYLKMEKKPNKKEQLSLVNNVLKLSTKLLKELDTPFRLYGLTMNPLIYNITRVVILSAVSGVISDLLGFNIRV
;
A
#
# COMPACT_ATOMS: atom_id res chain seq x y z
N SER A 1 -7.64 30.38 -26.87
CA SER A 1 -6.61 31.39 -26.54
C SER A 1 -5.37 30.67 -26.00
N ALA A 2 -4.16 31.15 -26.32
CA ALA A 2 -2.89 30.56 -25.83
C ALA A 2 -2.83 30.50 -24.29
N ILE A 3 -3.51 31.42 -23.61
CA ILE A 3 -3.61 31.47 -22.15
C ILE A 3 -4.25 30.21 -21.58
N ASN A 4 -5.42 29.79 -22.09
CA ASN A 4 -6.11 28.58 -21.62
C ASN A 4 -5.30 27.30 -21.87
N PHE A 5 -4.49 27.27 -22.94
CA PHE A 5 -3.60 26.14 -23.22
C PHE A 5 -2.46 26.06 -22.20
N LEU A 6 -1.82 27.19 -21.91
CA LEU A 6 -0.78 27.29 -20.89
C LEU A 6 -1.32 26.95 -19.49
N GLU A 7 -2.51 27.42 -19.16
CA GLU A 7 -3.19 27.10 -17.90
C GLU A 7 -3.42 25.59 -17.75
N ARG A 8 -3.99 24.95 -18.78
CA ARG A 8 -4.20 23.49 -18.80
C ARG A 8 -2.90 22.72 -18.64
N LEU A 9 -1.84 23.14 -19.32
CA LEU A 9 -0.53 22.51 -19.23
C LEU A 9 0.06 22.65 -17.83
N CYS A 10 -0.04 23.84 -17.22
CA CYS A 10 0.43 24.11 -15.87
C CYS A 10 -0.33 23.27 -14.82
N LEU A 11 -1.66 23.26 -14.88
CA LEU A 11 -2.51 22.47 -13.98
C LEU A 11 -2.21 20.97 -14.09
N THR A 12 -2.08 20.47 -15.32
CA THR A 12 -1.72 19.07 -15.59
C THR A 12 -0.37 18.72 -14.98
N TRP A 13 0.64 19.58 -15.19
CA TRP A 13 1.96 19.38 -14.62
C TRP A 13 1.94 19.38 -13.09
N MET A 14 1.25 20.35 -12.46
CA MET A 14 1.12 20.41 -11.00
C MET A 14 0.43 19.17 -10.43
N PHE A 15 -0.60 18.66 -11.11
CA PHE A 15 -1.30 17.44 -10.71
C PHE A 15 -0.37 16.22 -10.71
N PHE A 16 0.35 15.98 -11.81
CA PHE A 16 1.29 14.86 -11.90
C PHE A 16 2.49 15.02 -10.96
N PHE A 17 2.93 16.26 -10.72
CA PHE A 17 3.95 16.55 -9.72
C PHE A 17 3.50 16.10 -8.31
N MET A 18 2.28 16.46 -7.89
CA MET A 18 1.71 16.02 -6.61
C MET A 18 1.60 14.50 -6.51
N MET A 19 1.21 13.83 -7.60
CA MET A 19 1.18 12.36 -7.68
C MET A 19 2.57 11.74 -7.52
N CYS A 20 3.60 12.34 -8.14
CA CYS A 20 4.98 11.88 -7.99
C CYS A 20 5.50 12.08 -6.56
N VAL A 21 5.14 13.19 -5.89
CA VAL A 21 5.46 13.43 -4.48
C VAL A 21 4.80 12.38 -3.57
N ALA A 22 3.54 12.04 -3.83
CA ALA A 22 2.85 10.97 -3.13
C ALA A 22 3.58 9.63 -3.31
N GLU A 23 3.92 9.26 -4.55
CA GLU A 23 4.64 8.02 -4.85
C GLU A 23 6.00 7.93 -4.16
N ARG A 24 6.78 9.02 -4.17
CA ARG A 24 8.07 9.10 -3.45
C ARG A 24 7.88 8.86 -1.96
N THR A 25 6.82 9.40 -1.37
CA THR A 25 6.50 9.20 0.06
C THR A 25 6.18 7.73 0.36
N TYR A 26 5.40 7.07 -0.50
CA TYR A 26 5.13 5.62 -0.36
C TYR A 26 6.40 4.78 -0.49
N LYS A 27 7.30 5.11 -1.43
CA LYS A 27 8.59 4.43 -1.58
C LYS A 27 9.47 4.57 -0.33
N GLN A 28 9.51 5.76 0.27
CA GLN A 28 10.25 5.98 1.53
C GLN A 28 9.67 5.15 2.68
N ARG A 29 8.34 5.10 2.82
CA ARG A 29 7.67 4.25 3.82
C ARG A 29 7.98 2.77 3.62
N PHE A 30 7.95 2.31 2.37
CA PHE A 30 8.32 0.95 2.03
C PHE A 30 9.76 0.64 2.44
N LEU A 31 10.70 1.56 2.20
CA LEU A 31 12.10 1.39 2.60
C LEU A 31 12.25 1.28 4.13
N PHE A 32 11.57 2.14 4.90
CA PHE A 32 11.58 2.05 6.36
C PHE A 32 11.02 0.72 6.85
N ALA A 33 9.91 0.26 6.28
CA ALA A 33 9.32 -1.04 6.61
C ALA A 33 10.27 -2.20 6.28
N LYS A 34 10.97 -2.12 5.13
CA LYS A 34 11.96 -3.10 4.71
C LYS A 34 13.15 -3.15 5.66
N LEU A 35 13.73 -2.00 6.03
CA LEU A 35 14.83 -1.91 6.98
C LEU A 35 14.41 -2.42 8.37
N PHE A 36 13.24 -2.01 8.86
CA PHE A 36 12.68 -2.50 10.11
C PHE A 36 12.54 -4.03 10.13
N SER A 37 12.05 -4.62 9.04
CA SER A 37 11.98 -6.07 8.85
C SER A 37 13.36 -6.75 8.84
N HIS A 38 14.41 -6.07 8.39
CA HIS A 38 15.74 -6.65 8.30
C HIS A 38 16.44 -6.72 9.65
N ILE A 39 16.20 -5.74 10.53
CA ILE A 39 16.81 -5.64 11.87
C ILE A 39 16.60 -6.94 12.68
N THR A 40 15.42 -7.55 12.58
CA THR A 40 15.09 -8.79 13.30
C THR A 40 15.52 -10.07 12.58
N SER A 41 16.08 -9.98 11.36
CA SER A 41 16.56 -11.14 10.59
C SER A 41 18.09 -11.13 10.51
N ALA A 42 18.76 -12.06 11.20
CA ALA A 42 20.23 -12.10 11.25
C ALA A 42 20.90 -12.15 9.86
N ARG A 43 20.33 -12.91 8.92
CA ARG A 43 20.84 -13.01 7.54
C ARG A 43 20.72 -11.69 6.79
N LYS A 44 19.56 -11.03 6.88
CA LYS A 44 19.33 -9.76 6.19
C LYS A 44 20.08 -8.62 6.87
N ALA A 45 20.17 -8.64 8.19
CA ALA A 45 20.94 -7.67 8.95
C ALA A 45 22.40 -7.64 8.50
N ARG A 46 23.03 -8.82 8.39
CA ARG A 46 24.39 -8.94 7.83
C ARG A 46 24.51 -8.49 6.38
N LYS A 47 23.58 -8.92 5.51
CA LYS A 47 23.63 -8.55 4.08
C LYS A 47 23.52 -7.05 3.83
N TYR A 48 22.80 -6.33 4.69
CA TYR A 48 22.57 -4.89 4.56
C TYR A 48 23.37 -4.08 5.58
N GLU A 49 24.35 -4.68 6.26
CA GLU A 49 25.24 -4.02 7.24
C GLU A 49 24.51 -3.26 8.36
N ILE A 50 23.34 -3.75 8.77
CA ILE A 50 22.56 -3.17 9.87
C ILE A 50 22.68 -4.02 11.14
N PRO A 51 22.54 -3.42 12.34
CA PRO A 51 22.62 -4.16 13.59
C PRO A 51 21.48 -5.16 13.71
N HIS A 52 21.82 -6.41 14.04
CA HIS A 52 20.82 -7.45 14.29
C HIS A 52 20.25 -7.30 15.71
N PHE A 53 18.94 -7.12 15.79
CA PHE A 53 18.21 -6.95 17.05
C PHE A 53 17.35 -8.17 17.36
N ARG A 54 17.55 -8.75 18.56
CA ARG A 54 16.82 -9.95 19.00
C ARG A 54 15.82 -9.63 20.12
N LEU A 55 14.66 -10.28 20.08
CA LEU A 55 13.53 -10.04 20.99
C LEU A 55 13.63 -10.88 22.27
N LYS A 56 14.82 -10.89 22.88
CA LYS A 56 15.16 -11.78 24.01
C LYS A 56 14.92 -11.17 25.39
N LYS A 57 14.67 -9.87 25.46
CA LYS A 57 14.40 -9.12 26.68
C LYS A 57 13.09 -8.35 26.50
N VAL A 58 12.37 -8.11 27.60
CA VAL A 58 11.16 -7.28 27.60
C VAL A 58 11.46 -5.88 27.07
N GLU A 59 12.57 -5.30 27.51
CA GLU A 59 13.04 -3.99 27.06
C GLU A 59 13.25 -3.96 25.54
N ASN A 60 13.88 -5.01 24.97
CA ASN A 60 14.05 -5.12 23.54
C ASN A 60 12.70 -5.16 22.81
N ILE A 61 11.71 -5.90 23.33
CA ILE A 61 10.37 -5.94 22.74
C ILE A 61 9.71 -4.55 22.80
N LYS A 62 9.81 -3.84 23.92
CA LYS A 62 9.30 -2.46 24.06
C LYS A 62 9.95 -1.51 23.06
N ILE A 63 11.28 -1.52 22.94
CA ILE A 63 12.03 -0.70 21.98
C ILE A 63 11.59 -1.04 20.55
N TRP A 64 11.50 -2.32 20.21
CA TRP A 64 11.07 -2.76 18.89
C TRP A 64 9.65 -2.30 18.53
N LEU A 65 8.69 -2.41 19.47
CA LEU A 65 7.33 -1.89 19.27
C LEU A 65 7.29 -0.37 19.15
N SER A 66 8.06 0.35 19.98
CA SER A 66 8.14 1.81 19.93
C SER A 66 8.71 2.29 18.59
N LEU A 67 9.79 1.66 18.12
CA LEU A 67 10.41 1.94 16.83
C LEU A 67 9.43 1.65 15.68
N ARG A 68 8.70 0.53 15.75
CA ARG A 68 7.65 0.21 14.76
C ARG A 68 6.61 1.32 14.68
N SER A 69 6.08 1.73 15.83
CA SER A 69 5.04 2.77 15.93
C SER A 69 5.55 4.11 15.40
N TYR A 70 6.77 4.49 15.79
CA TYR A 70 7.43 5.70 15.32
C TYR A 70 7.62 5.69 13.80
N LEU A 71 8.15 4.61 13.23
CA LEU A 71 8.35 4.48 11.79
C LEU A 71 7.04 4.46 11.00
N LYS A 72 5.98 3.83 11.52
CA LYS A 72 4.64 3.86 10.90
C LYS A 72 4.05 5.27 10.86
N ARG A 73 4.29 6.09 11.89
CA ARG A 73 3.78 7.47 11.99
C ARG A 73 4.68 8.51 11.30
N ARG A 74 5.85 8.13 10.81
CA ARG A 74 6.82 9.07 10.26
C ARG A 74 6.39 9.57 8.88
N GLY A 75 6.42 10.88 8.72
CA GLY A 75 6.18 11.57 7.45
C GLY A 75 4.71 11.96 7.21
N PRO A 76 4.44 12.68 6.11
CA PRO A 76 3.13 13.24 5.81
C PRO A 76 2.14 12.13 5.40
N GLN A 77 1.35 11.62 6.35
CA GLN A 77 0.38 10.55 6.08
C GLN A 77 -0.95 11.08 5.57
N ARG A 78 -1.54 11.99 6.33
CA ARG A 78 -2.85 12.56 6.02
C ARG A 78 -2.90 13.26 4.66
N SER A 79 -1.90 14.07 4.33
CA SER A 79 -1.87 14.78 3.04
C SER A 79 -1.71 13.83 1.85
N VAL A 80 -0.85 12.82 1.97
CA VAL A 80 -0.67 11.82 0.92
C VAL A 80 -1.93 10.99 0.75
N ASP A 81 -2.58 10.57 1.84
CA ASP A 81 -3.82 9.79 1.77
C ASP A 81 -4.97 10.60 1.16
N VAL A 82 -5.03 11.91 1.42
CA VAL A 82 -5.99 12.82 0.76
C VAL A 82 -5.70 12.91 -0.74
N VAL A 83 -4.44 13.06 -1.16
CA VAL A 83 -4.06 13.07 -2.58
C VAL A 83 -4.49 11.77 -3.25
N VAL A 84 -4.13 10.61 -2.71
CA VAL A 84 -4.51 9.31 -3.30
C VAL A 84 -6.03 9.14 -3.35
N SER A 85 -6.75 9.55 -2.31
CA SER A 85 -8.22 9.47 -2.28
C SER A 85 -8.86 10.39 -3.32
N SER A 86 -8.34 11.61 -3.49
CA SER A 86 -8.84 12.57 -4.50
C SER A 86 -8.63 12.04 -5.92
N VAL A 87 -7.48 11.43 -6.18
CA VAL A 87 -7.14 10.83 -7.49
C VAL A 87 -8.02 9.63 -7.79
N PHE A 88 -8.33 8.83 -6.77
CA PHE A 88 -9.27 7.72 -6.91
C PHE A 88 -10.69 8.19 -7.24
N LEU A 89 -11.20 9.20 -6.53
CA LEU A 89 -12.50 9.79 -6.83
C LEU A 89 -12.53 10.41 -8.23
N LEU A 90 -11.45 11.07 -8.64
CA LEU A 90 -11.32 11.63 -9.98
C LEU A 90 -11.33 10.54 -11.05
N ALA A 91 -10.58 9.45 -10.87
CA ALA A 91 -10.62 8.30 -11.77
C ALA A 91 -12.03 7.69 -11.87
N LEU A 92 -12.73 7.52 -10.74
CA LEU A 92 -14.12 7.04 -10.73
C LEU A 92 -15.08 8.00 -11.46
N SER A 93 -14.89 9.31 -11.30
CA SER A 93 -15.72 10.30 -11.98
C SER A 93 -15.53 10.28 -13.50
N ILE A 94 -14.28 10.11 -13.98
CA ILE A 94 -13.98 9.97 -15.40
C ILE A 94 -14.58 8.66 -15.92
N ALA A 95 -14.40 7.55 -15.20
CA ALA A 95 -15.00 6.25 -15.55
C ALA A 95 -16.52 6.36 -15.72
N PHE A 96 -17.20 7.03 -14.78
CA PHE A 96 -18.65 7.23 -14.83
C PHE A 96 -19.08 8.06 -16.05
N ILE A 97 -18.34 9.14 -16.35
CA ILE A 97 -18.60 9.98 -17.53
C ILE A 97 -18.38 9.18 -18.81
N CYS A 98 -17.27 8.43 -18.92
CA CYS A 98 -16.98 7.54 -20.03
C CYS A 98 -18.12 6.54 -20.24
N CYS A 99 -18.55 5.83 -19.19
CA CYS A 99 -19.67 4.88 -19.26
C CYS A 99 -20.98 5.55 -19.73
N ALA A 100 -21.31 6.72 -19.18
CA ALA A 100 -22.52 7.45 -19.55
C ALA A 100 -22.51 7.91 -21.03
N GLN A 101 -21.35 8.28 -21.56
CA GLN A 101 -21.21 8.70 -22.96
C GLN A 101 -21.24 7.50 -23.93
N VAL A 102 -20.62 6.39 -23.55
CA VAL A 102 -20.67 5.13 -24.30
C VAL A 102 -22.11 4.63 -24.42
N LEU A 103 -22.89 4.68 -23.34
CA LEU A 103 -24.32 4.32 -23.34
C LEU A 103 -25.18 5.20 -24.26
N LYS A 104 -24.83 6.49 -24.42
CA LYS A 104 -25.57 7.43 -25.28
C LYS A 104 -25.22 7.30 -26.77
N GLY A 105 -24.08 6.72 -27.12
CA GLY A 105 -23.62 6.68 -28.52
C GLY A 105 -22.38 5.82 -28.75
N HIS A 106 -22.54 4.50 -28.68
CA HIS A 106 -21.45 3.51 -28.80
C HIS A 106 -20.57 3.70 -30.05
N LYS A 107 -21.17 4.10 -31.18
CA LYS A 107 -20.48 4.18 -32.49
C LYS A 107 -19.67 5.47 -32.71
N THR A 108 -19.95 6.53 -31.95
CA THR A 108 -19.33 7.85 -32.15
C THR A 108 -18.37 8.22 -31.03
N PHE A 109 -18.29 7.42 -29.96
CA PHE A 109 -17.46 7.70 -28.79
C PHE A 109 -15.98 7.91 -29.16
N LEU A 110 -15.35 6.97 -29.89
CA LEU A 110 -13.93 7.08 -30.26
C LEU A 110 -13.63 8.10 -31.37
N ASN A 111 -14.65 8.64 -32.03
CA ASN A 111 -14.46 9.62 -33.10
C ASN A 111 -14.20 11.04 -32.56
N ALA A 112 -14.45 11.27 -31.27
CA ALA A 112 -14.28 12.58 -30.67
C ALA A 112 -12.95 12.70 -29.91
N ALA A 113 -12.16 13.73 -30.22
CA ALA A 113 -10.84 13.94 -29.61
C ALA A 113 -10.89 14.11 -28.08
N TYR A 114 -11.99 14.62 -27.52
CA TYR A 114 -12.15 14.76 -26.07
C TYR A 114 -12.27 13.41 -25.35
N ASN A 115 -12.80 12.37 -26.01
CA ASN A 115 -12.92 11.03 -25.44
C ASN A 115 -11.57 10.32 -25.37
N TRP A 116 -10.72 10.54 -26.36
CA TRP A 116 -9.32 10.11 -26.29
C TRP A 116 -8.58 10.77 -25.15
N GLU A 117 -8.81 12.07 -24.93
CA GLU A 117 -8.23 12.76 -23.77
C GLU A 117 -8.69 12.12 -22.45
N PHE A 118 -9.99 11.86 -22.26
CA PHE A 118 -10.50 11.18 -21.06
C PHE A 118 -9.89 9.78 -20.86
N LEU A 119 -9.79 8.98 -21.93
CA LEU A 119 -9.20 7.64 -21.86
C LEU A 119 -7.70 7.67 -21.50
N ILE A 120 -6.94 8.62 -22.05
CA ILE A 120 -5.51 8.80 -21.73
C ILE A 120 -5.36 9.22 -20.26
N TRP A 121 -6.18 10.16 -19.80
CA TRP A 121 -6.19 10.58 -18.40
C TRP A 121 -6.55 9.43 -17.47
N GLU A 122 -7.60 8.68 -17.79
CA GLU A 122 -8.04 7.54 -16.99
C GLU A 122 -6.97 6.45 -16.92
N ALA A 123 -6.36 6.09 -18.05
CA ALA A 123 -5.27 5.12 -18.09
C ALA A 123 -4.07 5.58 -17.23
N ALA A 124 -3.67 6.85 -17.33
CA ALA A 124 -2.58 7.40 -16.53
C ALA A 124 -2.89 7.33 -15.03
N LEU A 125 -4.09 7.75 -14.61
CA LEU A 125 -4.53 7.73 -13.22
C LEU A 125 -4.57 6.30 -12.66
N LEU A 126 -5.11 5.35 -13.42
CA LEU A 126 -5.19 3.95 -13.01
C LEU A 126 -3.80 3.32 -12.82
N LEU A 127 -2.84 3.60 -13.72
CA LEU A 127 -1.46 3.13 -13.57
C LEU A 127 -0.82 3.65 -12.27
N PHE A 128 -1.00 4.93 -11.95
CA PHE A 128 -0.51 5.49 -10.71
C PHE A 128 -1.20 4.89 -9.48
N LEU A 129 -2.52 4.74 -9.50
CA LEU A 129 -3.28 4.14 -8.40
C LEU A 129 -2.84 2.69 -8.13
N LEU A 130 -2.66 1.89 -9.18
CA LEU A 130 -2.16 0.52 -9.07
C LEU A 130 -0.78 0.48 -8.40
N ARG A 131 0.13 1.38 -8.82
CA ARG A 131 1.48 1.48 -8.26
C ARG A 131 1.46 1.85 -6.77
N LEU A 132 0.65 2.85 -6.41
CA LEU A 132 0.49 3.30 -5.03
C LEU A 132 -0.13 2.21 -4.15
N ALA A 133 -1.15 1.52 -4.64
CA ALA A 133 -1.79 0.41 -3.95
C ALA A 133 -0.82 -0.77 -3.72
N SER A 134 -0.02 -1.12 -4.74
CA SER A 134 1.01 -2.15 -4.63
C SER A 134 2.06 -1.80 -3.57
N LEU A 135 2.58 -0.57 -3.59
CA LEU A 135 3.52 -0.08 -2.58
C LEU A 135 2.92 -0.09 -1.18
N GLY A 136 1.66 0.33 -1.03
CA GLY A 136 0.93 0.28 0.24
C GLY A 136 0.79 -1.14 0.79
N SER A 137 0.37 -2.08 -0.05
CA SER A 137 0.20 -3.49 0.30
C SER A 137 1.53 -4.13 0.71
N GLU A 138 2.59 -3.96 -0.08
CA GLU A 138 3.91 -4.49 0.23
C GLU A 138 4.49 -3.91 1.52
N THR A 139 4.27 -2.62 1.78
CA THR A 139 4.66 -1.96 3.04
C THR A 139 3.96 -2.61 4.23
N ASN A 140 2.64 -2.84 4.13
CA ASN A 140 1.88 -3.46 5.22
C ASN A 140 2.36 -4.90 5.49
N LYS A 141 2.62 -5.68 4.43
CA LYS A 141 3.20 -7.03 4.55
C LYS A 141 4.54 -7.02 5.30
N LYS A 142 5.42 -6.03 5.07
CA LYS A 142 6.70 -5.93 5.80
C LYS A 142 6.51 -5.72 7.30
N TYR A 143 5.52 -4.93 7.71
CA TYR A 143 5.20 -4.67 9.12
C TYR A 143 4.44 -5.81 9.81
N SER A 144 3.73 -6.65 9.05
CA SER A 144 2.89 -7.75 9.54
C SER A 144 3.62 -9.11 9.53
N ASN A 145 4.96 -9.15 9.61
CA ASN A 145 5.73 -10.40 9.60
C ASN A 145 5.61 -11.18 10.93
N ILE A 146 4.46 -11.81 11.13
CA ILE A 146 4.15 -12.67 12.29
C ILE A 146 5.12 -13.85 12.39
N SER A 147 5.65 -14.34 11.26
CA SER A 147 6.62 -15.45 11.20
C SER A 147 7.90 -15.19 12.01
N ILE A 148 8.38 -13.95 12.04
CA ILE A 148 9.57 -13.56 12.82
C ILE A 148 9.26 -13.64 14.31
N LEU A 149 8.09 -13.15 14.72
CA LEU A 149 7.65 -13.22 16.12
C LEU A 149 7.48 -14.67 16.57
N LEU A 150 6.89 -15.52 15.73
CA LEU A 150 6.73 -16.94 16.01
C LEU A 150 8.09 -17.65 16.15
N THR A 151 9.05 -17.32 15.29
CA THR A 151 10.40 -17.89 15.36
C THR A 151 11.12 -17.47 16.64
N GLU A 152 10.98 -16.20 17.07
CA GLU A 152 11.52 -15.75 18.35
C GLU A 152 10.82 -16.42 19.54
N GLN A 153 9.51 -16.71 19.46
CA GLN A 153 8.80 -17.50 20.48
C GLN A 153 9.38 -18.92 20.59
N ILE A 154 9.54 -19.64 19.46
CA ILE A 154 10.14 -20.99 19.44
C ILE A 154 11.57 -20.94 20.03
N ASN A 155 12.37 -19.95 19.65
CA ASN A 155 13.73 -19.78 20.18
C ASN A 155 13.75 -19.51 21.69
N LEU A 156 12.75 -18.79 22.24
CA LEU A 156 12.62 -18.59 23.68
C LEU A 156 12.25 -19.89 24.39
N TYR A 157 11.32 -20.69 23.83
CA TYR A 157 10.95 -22.00 24.37
C TYR A 157 12.15 -22.95 24.45
N LEU A 158 12.90 -23.11 23.36
CA LEU A 158 14.13 -23.93 23.34
C LEU A 158 15.16 -23.46 24.37
N LYS A 159 15.19 -22.16 24.68
CA LYS A 159 16.11 -21.59 25.67
C LYS A 159 15.65 -21.86 27.11
N MET A 160 14.35 -21.97 27.35
CA MET A 160 13.80 -22.41 28.64
C MET A 160 14.15 -23.87 28.92
N GLU A 161 14.09 -24.74 27.92
CA GLU A 161 14.51 -26.14 28.03
C GLU A 161 16.00 -26.26 28.34
N LYS A 162 16.85 -25.52 27.62
CA LYS A 162 18.31 -25.56 27.82
C LYS A 162 18.80 -24.90 29.11
N LYS A 163 18.04 -23.96 29.69
CA LYS A 163 18.46 -23.17 30.87
C LYS A 163 17.30 -23.03 31.87
N PRO A 164 17.03 -24.08 32.67
CA PRO A 164 15.91 -24.09 33.61
C PRO A 164 16.03 -22.98 34.67
N ASN A 165 17.24 -22.61 35.07
CA ASN A 165 17.50 -21.56 36.07
C ASN A 165 17.03 -20.15 35.64
N LYS A 166 16.68 -19.93 34.36
CA LYS A 166 16.15 -18.65 33.84
C LYS A 166 14.72 -18.76 33.34
N LYS A 167 14.02 -19.85 33.66
CA LYS A 167 12.70 -20.18 33.12
C LYS A 167 11.66 -19.10 33.41
N GLU A 168 11.60 -18.57 34.62
CA GLU A 168 10.65 -17.51 34.99
C GLU A 168 10.85 -16.24 34.17
N GLN A 169 12.09 -15.74 34.09
CA GLN A 169 12.43 -14.56 33.31
C GLN A 169 12.11 -14.76 31.81
N LEU A 170 12.46 -15.91 31.25
CA LEU A 170 12.17 -16.22 29.84
C LEU A 170 10.68 -16.40 29.58
N SER A 171 9.93 -16.97 30.54
CA SER A 171 8.47 -17.09 30.48
C SER A 171 7.81 -15.72 30.43
N LEU A 172 8.27 -14.77 31.24
CA LEU A 172 7.80 -13.38 31.21
C LEU A 172 8.04 -12.74 29.83
N VAL A 173 9.25 -12.88 29.27
CA VAL A 173 9.55 -12.38 27.91
C VAL A 173 8.61 -13.00 26.87
N ASN A 174 8.36 -14.31 26.94
CA ASN A 174 7.46 -15.01 26.03
C ASN A 174 6.01 -14.51 26.16
N ASN A 175 5.53 -14.27 27.38
CA ASN A 175 4.19 -13.73 27.63
C ASN A 175 4.04 -12.31 27.05
N VAL A 176 5.04 -11.44 27.27
CA VAL A 176 5.06 -10.10 26.66
C VAL A 176 5.09 -10.20 25.13
N LEU A 177 5.88 -11.12 24.57
CA LEU A 177 5.95 -11.35 23.13
C LEU A 177 4.60 -11.83 22.57
N LYS A 178 3.90 -12.75 23.25
CA LYS A 178 2.54 -13.18 22.90
C LYS A 178 1.54 -12.03 22.94
N LEU A 179 1.57 -11.22 23.99
CA LEU A 179 0.71 -10.03 24.12
C LEU A 179 0.98 -9.04 22.98
N SER A 180 2.25 -8.80 22.68
CA SER A 180 2.68 -7.95 21.56
C SER A 180 2.16 -8.49 20.22
N THR A 181 2.23 -9.80 19.99
CA THR A 181 1.68 -10.43 18.78
C THR A 181 0.17 -10.27 18.70
N LYS A 182 -0.58 -10.40 19.80
CA LYS A 182 -2.03 -10.15 19.83
C LYS A 182 -2.35 -8.69 19.50
N LEU A 183 -1.68 -7.75 20.16
CA LEU A 183 -1.81 -6.33 19.89
C LEU A 183 -1.54 -6.01 18.41
N LEU A 184 -0.49 -6.60 17.82
CA LEU A 184 -0.18 -6.41 16.41
C LEU A 184 -1.27 -6.97 15.49
N LYS A 185 -1.84 -8.14 15.81
CA LYS A 185 -2.96 -8.70 15.04
C LYS A 185 -4.19 -7.78 15.10
N GLU A 186 -4.49 -7.20 16.25
CA GLU A 186 -5.60 -6.25 16.41
C GLU A 186 -5.34 -4.94 15.64
N LEU A 187 -4.13 -4.39 15.73
CA LEU A 187 -3.74 -3.16 15.05
C LEU A 187 -3.59 -3.32 13.54
N ASP A 188 -3.15 -4.49 13.08
CA ASP A 188 -2.97 -4.81 11.66
C ASP A 188 -4.24 -5.45 11.04
N THR A 189 -5.37 -5.48 11.78
CA THR A 189 -6.67 -5.78 11.17
C THR A 189 -6.97 -4.73 10.08
N PRO A 190 -7.60 -5.12 8.96
CA PRO A 190 -7.63 -4.29 7.75
C PRO A 190 -8.44 -2.98 7.84
N PHE A 191 -8.95 -2.57 9.00
CA PHE A 191 -10.18 -1.79 9.06
C PHE A 191 -10.19 -0.49 9.87
N ARG A 192 -9.09 -0.03 10.47
CA ARG A 192 -9.15 1.25 11.21
C ARG A 192 -8.24 2.32 10.63
N LEU A 193 -8.89 3.12 9.78
CA LEU A 193 -8.54 4.47 9.32
C LEU A 193 -7.19 4.58 8.61
N TYR A 194 -7.15 4.60 7.27
CA TYR A 194 -6.27 5.45 6.46
C TYR A 194 -6.66 5.30 4.97
N GLY A 195 -7.52 6.20 4.48
CA GLY A 195 -7.88 6.36 3.06
C GLY A 195 -8.90 5.37 2.50
N LEU A 196 -9.93 5.88 1.79
CA LEU A 196 -10.90 5.07 1.03
C LEU A 196 -10.22 3.99 0.15
N THR A 197 -9.01 4.27 -0.32
CA THR A 197 -8.25 3.46 -1.27
C THR A 197 -7.52 2.25 -0.67
N MET A 198 -7.48 2.11 0.66
CA MET A 198 -6.73 1.03 1.33
C MET A 198 -7.62 -0.03 1.98
N ASN A 199 -8.94 0.09 1.85
CA ASN A 199 -9.87 -0.97 2.26
C ASN A 199 -9.70 -2.17 1.30
N PRO A 200 -9.46 -3.40 1.80
CA PRO A 200 -9.32 -4.59 0.96
C PRO A 200 -10.49 -4.81 0.00
N LEU A 201 -11.71 -4.41 0.41
CA LEU A 201 -12.89 -4.46 -0.44
C LEU A 201 -12.80 -3.43 -1.57
N ILE A 202 -12.44 -2.19 -1.27
CA ILE A 202 -12.28 -1.15 -2.29
C ILE A 202 -11.10 -1.49 -3.21
N TYR A 203 -10.00 -2.05 -2.70
CA TYR A 203 -8.89 -2.54 -3.52
C TYR A 203 -9.33 -3.67 -4.47
N ASN A 204 -10.07 -4.66 -3.98
CA ASN A 204 -10.58 -5.74 -4.82
C ASN A 204 -11.58 -5.23 -5.85
N ILE A 205 -12.51 -4.36 -5.44
CA ILE A 205 -13.47 -3.72 -6.35
C ILE A 205 -12.72 -2.89 -7.39
N THR A 206 -11.77 -2.04 -6.99
CA THR A 206 -10.97 -1.20 -7.89
C THR A 206 -10.17 -2.06 -8.86
N ARG A 207 -9.53 -3.14 -8.38
CA ARG A 207 -8.79 -4.07 -9.23
C ARG A 207 -9.69 -4.74 -10.25
N VAL A 208 -10.88 -5.17 -9.85
CA VAL A 208 -11.88 -5.77 -10.74
C VAL A 208 -12.37 -4.73 -11.75
N VAL A 209 -12.75 -3.53 -11.30
CA VAL A 209 -13.18 -2.44 -12.18
C VAL A 209 -12.10 -2.07 -13.19
N ILE A 210 -10.83 -1.99 -12.78
CA ILE A 210 -9.69 -1.75 -13.68
C ILE A 210 -9.57 -2.87 -14.71
N LEU A 211 -9.58 -4.13 -14.26
CA LEU A 211 -9.44 -5.27 -15.16
C LEU A 211 -10.62 -5.36 -16.14
N SER A 212 -11.83 -5.06 -15.68
CA SER A 212 -13.05 -5.02 -16.50
C SER A 212 -13.02 -3.87 -17.50
N ALA A 213 -12.61 -2.67 -17.10
CA ALA A 213 -12.50 -1.51 -18.01
C ALA A 213 -11.43 -1.74 -19.09
N VAL A 214 -10.25 -2.24 -18.71
CA VAL A 214 -9.19 -2.60 -19.66
C VAL A 214 -9.65 -3.73 -20.59
N SER A 215 -10.35 -4.74 -20.08
CA SER A 215 -10.90 -5.82 -20.90
C SER A 215 -11.96 -5.31 -21.88
N GLY A 216 -12.86 -4.42 -21.46
CA GLY A 216 -13.91 -3.85 -22.31
C GLY A 216 -13.33 -3.01 -23.46
N VAL A 217 -12.40 -2.10 -23.14
CA VAL A 217 -11.72 -1.28 -24.16
C VAL A 217 -10.93 -2.15 -25.13
N ILE A 218 -10.21 -3.18 -24.67
CA ILE A 218 -9.46 -4.09 -25.54
C ILE A 218 -10.42 -4.91 -26.43
N SER A 219 -11.53 -5.41 -25.89
CA SER A 219 -12.54 -6.14 -26.67
C SER A 219 -13.14 -5.28 -27.77
N ASP A 220 -13.48 -4.02 -27.48
CA ASP A 220 -14.04 -3.09 -28.47
C ASP A 220 -12.99 -2.65 -29.51
N LEU A 221 -11.74 -2.41 -29.09
CA LEU A 221 -10.66 -1.96 -29.98
C LEU A 221 -10.17 -3.08 -30.92
N LEU A 222 -10.24 -4.34 -30.48
CA LEU A 222 -9.88 -5.51 -31.28
C LEU A 222 -11.06 -6.16 -32.00
N GLY A 223 -12.29 -5.65 -31.83
CA GLY A 223 -13.49 -6.15 -32.50
C GLY A 223 -13.96 -7.54 -32.04
N PHE A 224 -13.45 -8.05 -30.91
CA PHE A 224 -13.92 -9.31 -30.34
C PHE A 224 -15.22 -9.05 -29.57
N ASN A 225 -16.33 -9.08 -30.31
CA ASN A 225 -17.66 -9.29 -29.74
C ASN A 225 -17.67 -10.65 -29.03
N ILE A 226 -17.35 -10.68 -27.74
CA ILE A 226 -17.77 -11.79 -26.89
C ILE A 226 -19.26 -11.57 -26.66
N ARG A 227 -20.08 -12.09 -27.58
CA ARG A 227 -21.48 -12.36 -27.28
C ARG A 227 -21.51 -13.35 -26.13
N VAL A 228 -22.10 -12.93 -25.01
CA VAL A 228 -22.61 -13.85 -23.98
C VAL A 228 -23.62 -14.79 -24.61
#